data_AF-A0A1T4VT23-F1
#
_entry.id   AF-A0A1T4VT23-F1
#
_cell.length_a   1.000
_cell.length_b   1.000
_cell.length_c   1.000
_cell.angle_alpha   90.00
_cell.angle_beta   90.00
_cell.angle_gamma   90.00
#
_symmetry.space_group_name_H-M   'P 1'
#
loop_
_entity.id
_entity.type
_entity.pdbx_description
1 polymer ?
#
loop_
_entity_poly.entity_id
_entity_poly.type
_entity_poly.pdbx_seq_one_letter_code
_entity_poly.pdbx_strand_id
1 'polypeptide(L)'
;MEALKPVNGHVEKTHWHADLIGSGMFWCDLLVDERFSAELGILSQYIVDYRANLKNEMTHRLEDNLLFLFCHREKVRFDIYKRPSYNFFTKKTKFHFVVGKERRKVSASVNLKSYFFEDMANPKILYDSKFVTLVKNEKDNMTLSVHDFLSEVGIELGLESEVVGMGTSSSPYYGDMAFHLDCFQRETERYAGADADLIVFMNEYQVSKQDALSNATEDDSENSPPPSLRY
;
A
#
# COMPACT_ATOMS: atom_id res chain seq x y z
N MET A 1 21.32 14.38 -56.70
CA MET A 1 20.47 14.11 -55.52
C MET A 1 20.08 12.65 -55.59
N GLU A 2 20.76 11.79 -54.84
CA GLU A 2 20.39 10.38 -54.72
C GLU A 2 19.16 10.27 -53.80
N ALA A 3 18.11 9.64 -54.31
CA ALA A 3 16.92 9.36 -53.52
C ALA A 3 17.26 8.27 -52.48
N LEU A 4 17.09 8.60 -51.19
CA LEU A 4 17.17 7.63 -50.11
C LEU A 4 16.10 6.55 -50.34
N LYS A 5 16.54 5.31 -50.58
CA LYS A 5 15.64 4.16 -50.65
C LYS A 5 15.06 3.89 -49.26
N PRO A 6 13.76 3.56 -49.15
CA PRO A 6 13.18 3.19 -47.87
C PRO A 6 13.89 1.92 -47.35
N VAL A 7 14.41 2.00 -46.13
CA VAL A 7 14.89 0.84 -45.40
C VAL A 7 13.66 0.00 -45.09
N ASN A 8 13.43 -1.05 -45.87
CA ASN A 8 12.50 -2.12 -45.52
C ASN A 8 13.14 -2.93 -44.37
N GLY A 9 13.21 -2.33 -43.19
CA GLY A 9 13.55 -3.02 -41.96
C GLY A 9 12.30 -3.76 -41.49
N HIS A 10 12.33 -5.09 -41.53
CA HIS A 10 11.48 -5.87 -40.65
C HIS A 10 11.79 -5.43 -39.21
N VAL A 11 10.93 -4.60 -38.62
CA VAL A 11 10.97 -4.37 -37.17
C VAL A 11 10.46 -5.66 -36.56
N GLU A 12 11.37 -6.53 -36.13
CA GLU A 12 11.01 -7.67 -35.30
C GLU A 12 10.26 -7.13 -34.07
N LYS A 13 8.98 -7.52 -33.96
CA LYS A 13 8.16 -7.17 -32.81
C LYS A 13 8.74 -7.88 -31.59
N THR A 14 9.54 -7.14 -30.84
CA THR A 14 10.03 -7.59 -29.55
C THR A 14 8.90 -7.47 -28.54
N HIS A 15 8.53 -8.59 -27.92
CA HIS A 15 7.55 -8.60 -26.84
C HIS A 15 8.32 -8.51 -25.53
N TRP A 16 7.96 -7.55 -24.70
CA TRP A 16 8.52 -7.37 -23.37
C TRP A 16 7.49 -7.81 -22.35
N HIS A 17 7.93 -8.59 -21.38
CA HIS A 17 7.12 -9.01 -20.25
C HIS A 17 7.64 -8.34 -18.99
N ALA A 18 6.72 -7.92 -18.12
CA ALA A 18 7.04 -7.27 -16.85
C ALA A 18 6.28 -8.00 -15.74
N ASP A 19 7.03 -8.65 -14.86
CA ASP A 19 6.52 -9.37 -13.70
C ASP A 19 6.64 -8.49 -12.45
N LEU A 20 5.54 -8.35 -11.70
CA LEU A 20 5.57 -7.68 -10.40
C LEU A 20 6.25 -8.61 -9.39
N ILE A 21 7.46 -8.26 -8.95
CA ILE A 21 8.26 -9.06 -8.03
C ILE A 21 8.20 -8.56 -6.59
N GLY A 22 7.80 -7.30 -6.39
CA GLY A 22 7.66 -6.69 -5.09
C GLY A 22 6.65 -5.55 -5.10
N SER A 23 5.87 -5.41 -4.05
CA SER A 23 5.00 -4.26 -3.84
C SER A 23 4.96 -3.90 -2.37
N GLY A 24 5.05 -2.61 -2.08
CA GLY A 24 4.76 -2.09 -0.76
C GLY A 24 3.87 -0.87 -0.85
N MET A 25 3.33 -0.46 0.28
CA MET A 25 2.33 0.58 0.36
C MET A 25 2.68 1.52 1.50
N PHE A 26 2.50 2.83 1.29
CA PHE A 26 2.51 3.76 2.41
C PHE A 26 1.39 4.79 2.30
N TRP A 27 0.99 5.33 3.44
CA TRP A 27 -0.03 6.36 3.53
C TRP A 27 0.60 7.75 3.40
N CYS A 28 0.38 8.38 2.23
CA CYS A 28 1.03 9.62 1.85
C CYS A 28 0.66 10.80 2.76
N ASP A 29 -0.57 10.82 3.29
CA ASP A 29 -1.01 11.85 4.25
C ASP A 29 -0.14 11.92 5.51
N LEU A 30 0.60 10.86 5.84
CA LEU A 30 1.52 10.83 6.97
C LEU A 30 2.83 11.58 6.69
N LEU A 31 3.12 11.95 5.44
CA LEU A 31 4.32 12.73 5.12
C LEU A 31 4.12 14.24 5.33
N VAL A 32 2.90 14.75 5.15
CA VAL A 32 2.60 16.20 5.04
C VAL A 32 2.14 16.85 6.35
N ASP A 33 1.80 16.05 7.37
CA ASP A 33 1.13 16.62 8.55
C ASP A 33 2.09 17.41 9.47
N GLU A 34 2.19 18.73 9.26
CA GLU A 34 2.88 19.71 10.14
C GLU A 34 2.14 19.95 11.47
N ARG A 35 0.83 19.67 11.50
CA ARG A 35 -0.08 20.00 12.62
C ARG A 35 0.21 19.23 13.91
N PHE A 36 0.94 18.12 13.82
CA PHE A 36 1.27 17.28 14.98
C PHE A 36 2.44 17.78 15.82
N SER A 37 3.24 18.75 15.33
CA SER A 37 4.29 19.38 16.15
C SER A 37 3.74 20.11 17.38
N ALA A 38 2.44 20.43 17.40
CA ALA A 38 1.78 21.17 18.46
C ALA A 38 1.00 20.30 19.48
N GLU A 39 0.77 19.00 19.23
CA GLU A 39 -0.07 18.14 20.07
C GLU A 39 0.74 17.03 20.76
N LEU A 40 1.49 17.42 21.80
CA LEU A 40 2.25 16.51 22.66
C LEU A 40 1.35 15.80 23.68
N GLY A 41 0.78 14.65 23.28
CA GLY A 41 0.17 13.66 24.18
C GLY A 41 1.02 12.37 24.31
N ILE A 42 0.58 11.37 25.08
CA ILE A 42 1.35 10.12 25.31
C ILE A 42 1.63 9.33 24.01
N LEU A 43 0.72 9.39 23.03
CA LEU A 43 0.92 8.77 21.70
C LEU A 43 1.96 9.52 20.85
N SER A 44 2.31 10.77 21.18
CA SER A 44 3.09 11.63 20.30
C SER A 44 4.45 11.05 19.98
N GLN A 45 5.16 10.50 20.97
CA GLN A 45 6.51 9.99 20.74
C GLN A 45 6.49 8.76 19.82
N TYR A 46 5.58 7.82 20.05
CA TYR A 46 5.46 6.63 19.21
C TYR A 46 5.09 6.98 17.76
N ILE A 47 4.21 7.96 17.57
CA ILE A 47 3.84 8.47 16.24
C ILE A 47 5.02 9.18 15.58
N VAL A 48 5.78 9.98 16.33
CA VAL A 48 7.00 10.65 15.84
C VAL A 48 8.02 9.62 15.37
N ASP A 49 8.29 8.60 16.17
CA ASP A 49 9.24 7.54 15.85
C ASP A 49 8.79 6.75 14.62
N TYR A 50 7.50 6.39 14.54
CA TYR A 50 6.93 5.72 13.37
C TYR A 50 7.12 6.55 12.09
N ARG A 51 6.85 7.86 12.13
CA ARG A 51 7.01 8.73 10.95
C ARG A 51 8.49 8.92 10.57
N ALA A 52 9.39 9.01 11.54
CA ALA A 52 10.82 9.07 11.28
C ALA A 52 11.30 7.78 10.58
N ASN A 53 10.85 6.62 11.07
CA ASN A 53 11.14 5.34 10.44
C ASN A 53 10.57 5.24 9.03
N LEU A 54 9.32 5.67 8.82
CA LEU A 54 8.71 5.71 7.50
C LEU A 54 9.51 6.59 6.52
N LYS A 55 9.94 7.79 6.94
CA LYS A 55 10.77 8.67 6.10
C LYS A 55 12.12 8.04 5.76
N ASN A 56 12.75 7.35 6.71
CA ASN A 56 14.02 6.66 6.49
C ASN A 56 13.85 5.47 5.54
N GLU A 57 12.82 4.66 5.72
CA GLU A 57 12.49 3.54 4.82
C GLU A 57 12.22 4.04 3.40
N MET A 58 11.40 5.07 3.26
CA MET A 58 11.15 5.72 1.97
C MET A 58 12.44 6.22 1.33
N THR A 59 13.37 6.77 2.12
CA THR A 59 14.66 7.24 1.61
C THR A 59 15.46 6.12 0.97
N HIS A 60 15.55 4.97 1.63
CA HIS A 60 16.23 3.81 1.09
C HIS A 60 15.52 3.23 -0.14
N ARG A 61 14.19 3.13 -0.11
CA ARG A 61 13.42 2.54 -1.22
C ARG A 61 13.44 3.40 -2.48
N LEU A 62 13.52 4.72 -2.34
CA LEU A 62 13.62 5.62 -3.50
C LEU A 62 14.98 5.51 -4.22
N GLU A 63 15.98 4.83 -3.65
CA GLU A 63 17.22 4.49 -4.35
C GLU A 63 17.03 3.33 -5.36
N ASP A 64 15.99 2.50 -5.17
CA ASP A 64 15.67 1.37 -6.04
C ASP A 64 14.88 1.82 -7.29
N ASN A 65 14.87 0.99 -8.36
CA ASN A 65 14.08 1.25 -9.57
C ASN A 65 12.60 0.85 -9.37
N LEU A 66 11.79 1.77 -8.87
CA LEU A 66 10.39 1.53 -8.51
C LEU A 66 9.42 2.32 -9.42
N LEU A 67 8.27 1.72 -9.67
CA LEU A 67 7.08 2.38 -10.21
C LEU A 67 6.13 2.75 -9.07
N PHE A 68 5.83 4.04 -8.95
CA PHE A 68 4.85 4.58 -8.01
C PHE A 68 3.48 4.65 -8.65
N LEU A 69 2.47 4.18 -7.92
CA LEU A 69 1.07 4.43 -8.22
C LEU A 69 0.45 5.20 -7.06
N PHE A 70 0.00 6.41 -7.35
CA PHE A 70 -0.79 7.21 -6.43
C PHE A 70 -2.23 6.75 -6.51
N CYS A 71 -2.76 6.31 -5.39
CA CYS A 71 -4.07 5.71 -5.29
C CYS A 71 -4.92 6.49 -4.31
N HIS A 72 -6.04 7.01 -4.81
CA HIS A 72 -7.09 7.59 -4.00
C HIS A 72 -8.04 6.48 -3.54
N ARG A 73 -8.37 6.45 -2.25
CA ARG A 73 -9.31 5.45 -1.69
C ARG A 73 -10.20 6.04 -0.61
N GLU A 74 -11.32 5.37 -0.34
CA GLU A 74 -12.20 5.76 0.78
C GLU A 74 -11.42 5.90 2.09
N LYS A 75 -11.69 7.00 2.81
CA LYS A 75 -11.04 7.29 4.09
C LYS A 75 -11.33 6.20 5.12
N VAL A 76 -10.30 5.71 5.82
CA VAL A 76 -10.48 4.72 6.90
C VAL A 76 -9.83 5.17 8.18
N ARG A 77 -10.57 5.10 9.29
CA ARG A 77 -10.07 5.48 10.62
C ARG A 77 -10.45 4.43 11.65
N PHE A 78 -9.66 4.29 12.71
CA PHE A 78 -10.14 3.59 13.91
C PHE A 78 -11.31 4.38 14.52
N ASP A 79 -12.30 3.66 15.03
CA ASP A 79 -13.45 4.26 15.73
C ASP A 79 -13.05 4.65 17.17
N ILE A 80 -12.64 5.90 17.36
CA ILE A 80 -12.23 6.44 18.67
C ILE A 80 -13.35 6.43 19.72
N TYR A 81 -14.61 6.29 19.30
CA TYR A 81 -15.75 6.22 20.21
C TYR A 81 -16.05 4.79 20.68
N LYS A 82 -15.39 3.79 20.08
CA LYS A 82 -15.62 2.38 20.40
C LYS A 82 -14.31 1.64 20.66
N ARG A 83 -14.03 1.43 21.95
CA ARG A 83 -12.81 0.78 22.42
C ARG A 83 -12.66 -0.64 21.87
N PRO A 84 -11.42 -1.04 21.48
CA PRO A 84 -11.12 -2.43 21.21
C PRO A 84 -11.45 -3.30 22.42
N SER A 85 -12.00 -4.49 22.15
CA SER A 85 -12.43 -5.42 23.20
C SER A 85 -11.76 -6.78 23.03
N TYR A 86 -11.07 -7.25 24.06
CA TYR A 86 -10.48 -8.57 24.08
C TYR A 86 -11.48 -9.64 24.53
N ASN A 87 -11.51 -10.76 23.83
CA ASN A 87 -12.33 -11.92 24.18
C ASN A 87 -11.42 -13.05 24.69
N PHE A 88 -11.54 -13.39 25.99
CA PHE A 88 -10.71 -14.40 26.64
C PHE A 88 -10.87 -15.83 26.08
N PHE A 89 -12.05 -16.18 25.56
CA PHE A 89 -12.30 -17.52 25.01
C PHE A 89 -11.68 -17.71 23.63
N THR A 90 -11.86 -16.72 22.76
CA THR A 90 -11.31 -16.76 21.39
C THR A 90 -9.88 -16.24 21.29
N LYS A 91 -9.39 -15.57 22.34
CA LYS A 91 -8.09 -14.87 22.38
C LYS A 91 -7.92 -13.83 21.27
N LYS A 92 -9.03 -13.27 20.79
CA LYS A 92 -9.06 -12.24 19.75
C LYS A 92 -9.46 -10.89 20.33
N THR A 93 -8.83 -9.84 19.81
CA THR A 93 -9.20 -8.45 20.05
C THR A 93 -10.04 -7.95 18.89
N LYS A 94 -11.23 -7.43 19.20
CA LYS A 94 -12.11 -6.81 18.22
C LYS A 94 -11.75 -5.33 18.06
N PHE A 95 -11.38 -4.93 16.86
CA PHE A 95 -11.16 -3.53 16.46
C PHE A 95 -12.37 -2.98 15.70
N HIS A 96 -12.54 -1.67 15.78
CA HIS A 96 -13.65 -0.95 15.17
C HIS A 96 -13.12 0.14 14.25
N PHE A 97 -13.74 0.26 13.09
CA PHE A 97 -13.32 1.16 12.02
C PHE A 97 -14.50 1.97 11.52
N VAL A 98 -14.20 3.16 11.02
CA VAL A 98 -15.13 4.04 10.32
C VAL A 98 -14.58 4.21 8.90
N VAL A 99 -15.41 3.89 7.91
CA VAL A 99 -15.05 3.90 6.49
C VAL A 99 -15.89 4.91 5.71
N GLY A 100 -15.22 5.70 4.88
CA GLY A 100 -15.80 6.62 3.91
C GLY A 100 -16.55 7.80 4.52
N LYS A 101 -17.10 8.62 3.63
CA LYS A 101 -17.90 9.80 3.98
C LYS A 101 -19.18 9.46 4.76
N GLU A 102 -19.81 8.34 4.41
CA GLU A 102 -21.02 7.84 5.07
C GLU A 102 -20.74 7.25 6.46
N ARG A 103 -19.47 7.24 6.90
CA ARG A 103 -19.03 6.76 8.22
C ARG A 103 -19.54 5.34 8.52
N ARG A 104 -19.46 4.46 7.52
CA ARG A 104 -19.84 3.05 7.63
C ARG A 104 -19.03 2.41 8.75
N LYS A 105 -19.72 1.86 9.76
CA LYS A 105 -19.08 1.20 10.91
C LYS A 105 -18.76 -0.24 10.57
N VAL A 106 -17.48 -0.59 10.63
CA VAL A 106 -16.98 -1.94 10.37
C VAL A 106 -16.17 -2.42 11.56
N SER A 107 -16.02 -3.74 11.73
CA SER A 107 -15.21 -4.30 12.79
C SER A 107 -14.55 -5.61 12.38
N ALA A 108 -13.35 -5.86 12.89
CA ALA A 108 -12.62 -7.10 12.65
C ALA A 108 -12.06 -7.65 13.97
N SER A 109 -11.98 -8.97 14.08
CA SER A 109 -11.43 -9.66 15.24
C SER A 109 -10.06 -10.23 14.91
N VAL A 110 -9.02 -9.73 15.56
CA VAL A 110 -7.61 -10.04 15.28
C VAL A 110 -7.00 -10.84 16.43
N ASN A 111 -6.22 -11.86 16.11
CA ASN A 111 -5.38 -12.55 17.09
C ASN A 111 -4.03 -11.84 17.20
N LEU A 112 -3.93 -10.84 18.08
CA LEU A 112 -2.71 -10.02 18.20
C LEU A 112 -1.45 -10.83 18.51
N LYS A 113 -1.60 -11.99 19.16
CA LYS A 113 -0.49 -12.90 19.45
C LYS A 113 0.18 -13.43 18.18
N SER A 114 -0.62 -13.69 17.15
CA SER A 114 -0.17 -14.31 15.89
C SER A 114 0.53 -13.33 14.95
N TYR A 115 0.29 -12.03 15.10
CA TYR A 115 0.83 -11.02 14.20
C TYR A 115 1.91 -10.15 14.85
N PHE A 116 1.85 -9.92 16.17
CA PHE A 116 2.68 -8.89 16.80
C PHE A 116 3.51 -9.41 17.98
N PHE A 117 2.90 -10.18 18.89
CA PHE A 117 3.58 -10.61 20.12
C PHE A 117 3.34 -12.09 20.42
N GLU A 118 4.31 -12.95 20.08
CA GLU A 118 4.21 -14.39 20.32
C GLU A 118 3.97 -14.78 21.78
N ASP A 119 4.28 -13.90 22.73
CA ASP A 119 4.16 -14.11 24.18
C ASP A 119 2.99 -13.34 24.82
N MET A 120 2.32 -12.44 24.10
CA MET A 120 1.31 -11.54 24.68
C MET A 120 0.03 -11.44 23.82
N ALA A 121 -1.04 -12.09 24.29
CA ALA A 121 -2.32 -12.11 23.58
C ALA A 121 -3.20 -10.86 23.79
N ASN A 122 -2.97 -10.10 24.87
CA ASN A 122 -3.78 -8.94 25.22
C ASN A 122 -2.90 -7.77 25.70
N PRO A 123 -2.13 -7.14 24.79
CA PRO A 123 -1.36 -5.95 25.11
C PRO A 123 -2.27 -4.78 25.49
N LYS A 124 -1.72 -3.78 26.17
CA LYS A 124 -2.42 -2.49 26.33
C LYS A 124 -2.50 -1.82 24.97
N ILE A 125 -3.68 -1.30 24.62
CA ILE A 125 -3.91 -0.66 23.32
C ILE A 125 -4.14 0.83 23.53
N LEU A 126 -3.29 1.64 22.92
CA LEU A 126 -3.50 3.07 22.73
C LEU A 126 -3.87 3.29 21.27
N TYR A 127 -4.80 4.19 20.97
CA TYR A 127 -5.20 4.43 19.59
C TYR A 127 -5.84 5.81 19.46
N ASP A 128 -5.72 6.38 18.26
CA ASP A 128 -6.48 7.54 17.81
C ASP A 128 -7.16 7.19 16.48
N SER A 129 -7.62 8.19 15.73
CA SER A 129 -8.28 7.92 14.44
C SER A 129 -7.35 7.31 13.37
N LYS A 130 -6.06 7.63 13.38
CA LYS A 130 -5.07 7.26 12.35
C LYS A 130 -4.15 6.12 12.79
N PHE A 131 -3.87 6.01 14.09
CA PHE A 131 -2.83 5.12 14.63
C PHE A 131 -3.35 4.19 15.72
N VAL A 132 -2.69 3.05 15.83
CA VAL A 132 -2.77 2.14 16.98
C VAL A 132 -1.37 1.86 17.50
N THR A 133 -1.20 1.94 18.81
CA THR A 133 0.00 1.50 19.52
C THR A 133 -0.34 0.32 20.42
N LEU A 134 0.31 -0.81 20.17
CA LEU A 134 0.27 -2.00 20.99
C LEU A 134 1.44 -1.96 21.97
N VAL A 135 1.12 -1.81 23.25
CA VAL A 135 2.10 -1.61 24.32
C VAL A 135 2.41 -2.95 24.99
N LYS A 136 3.66 -3.43 24.81
CA LYS A 136 4.17 -4.65 25.45
C LYS A 136 4.94 -4.35 26.72
N ASN A 137 5.94 -3.47 26.63
CA ASN A 137 6.80 -3.04 27.75
C ASN A 137 7.40 -1.66 27.43
N GLU A 138 8.40 -1.18 28.18
CA GLU A 138 8.98 0.15 27.95
C GLU A 138 9.72 0.31 26.61
N LYS A 139 10.17 -0.79 25.98
CA LYS A 139 11.04 -0.78 24.79
C LYS A 139 10.40 -1.40 23.55
N ASP A 140 9.58 -2.42 23.72
CA ASP A 140 9.06 -3.26 22.62
C ASP A 140 7.62 -2.89 22.24
N ASN A 141 7.37 -1.59 22.04
CA ASN A 141 6.06 -1.11 21.64
C ASN A 141 5.95 -1.03 20.12
N MET A 142 4.78 -1.33 19.58
CA MET A 142 4.55 -1.30 18.14
C MET A 142 3.48 -0.28 17.80
N THR A 143 3.79 0.65 16.90
CA THR A 143 2.83 1.62 16.39
C THR A 143 2.63 1.41 14.91
N LEU A 144 1.37 1.43 14.50
CA LEU A 144 0.95 1.19 13.12
C LEU A 144 -0.04 2.26 12.72
N SER A 145 0.07 2.72 11.48
CA SER A 145 -1.04 3.43 10.85
C SER A 145 -2.24 2.48 10.67
N VAL A 146 -3.44 3.01 10.48
CA VAL A 146 -4.62 2.20 10.20
C VAL A 146 -4.45 1.35 8.94
N HIS A 147 -3.77 1.87 7.91
CA HIS A 147 -3.54 1.14 6.66
C HIS A 147 -2.51 0.02 6.84
N ASP A 148 -1.43 0.28 7.57
CA ASP A 148 -0.43 -0.73 7.90
C ASP A 148 -1.03 -1.82 8.77
N PHE A 149 -1.83 -1.45 9.77
CA PHE A 149 -2.52 -2.41 10.63
C PHE A 149 -3.43 -3.32 9.82
N LEU A 150 -4.24 -2.76 8.90
CA LEU A 150 -5.12 -3.54 8.05
C LEU A 150 -4.34 -4.47 7.11
N SER A 151 -3.23 -3.99 6.54
CA SER A 151 -2.35 -4.76 5.66
C SER A 151 -1.68 -5.92 6.40
N GLU A 152 -1.04 -5.64 7.52
CA GLU A 152 -0.26 -6.61 8.31
C GLU A 152 -1.11 -7.78 8.80
N VAL A 153 -2.34 -7.49 9.23
CA VAL A 153 -3.26 -8.52 9.76
C VAL A 153 -4.19 -9.10 8.68
N GLY A 154 -4.08 -8.64 7.43
CA GLY A 154 -4.87 -9.12 6.30
C GLY A 154 -6.37 -8.84 6.41
N ILE A 155 -6.78 -7.67 6.91
CA ILE A 155 -8.19 -7.27 6.94
C ILE A 155 -8.57 -6.58 5.64
N GLU A 156 -9.49 -7.21 4.91
CA GLU A 156 -10.14 -6.63 3.75
C GLU A 156 -11.45 -5.93 4.15
N LEU A 157 -11.49 -4.61 4.06
CA LEU A 157 -12.69 -3.79 4.34
C LEU A 157 -13.56 -3.52 3.10
N GLY A 158 -13.19 -4.09 1.94
CA GLY A 158 -13.81 -3.82 0.64
C GLY A 158 -13.57 -2.39 0.18
N LEU A 159 -12.34 -1.90 0.33
CA LEU A 159 -11.94 -0.55 -0.04
C LEU A 159 -11.42 -0.55 -1.47
N GLU A 160 -12.06 0.22 -2.33
CA GLU A 160 -11.60 0.42 -3.70
C GLU A 160 -10.54 1.53 -3.73
N SER A 161 -9.52 1.32 -4.56
CA SER A 161 -8.43 2.26 -4.80
C SER A 161 -8.43 2.64 -6.29
N GLU A 162 -8.48 3.93 -6.57
CA GLU A 162 -8.41 4.49 -7.91
C GLU A 162 -7.02 5.07 -8.15
N VAL A 163 -6.35 4.67 -9.23
CA VAL A 163 -5.06 5.25 -9.62
C VAL A 163 -5.28 6.65 -10.16
N VAL A 164 -4.73 7.64 -9.48
CA VAL A 164 -4.86 9.07 -9.81
C VAL A 164 -3.56 9.68 -10.33
N GLY A 165 -2.46 8.95 -10.25
CA GLY A 165 -1.16 9.39 -10.75
C GLY A 165 -0.14 8.26 -10.72
N MET A 166 0.98 8.46 -11.42
CA MET A 166 2.10 7.52 -11.43
C MET A 166 3.43 8.26 -11.48
N GLY A 167 4.51 7.60 -11.05
CA GLY A 167 5.87 8.13 -11.10
C GLY A 167 6.92 7.02 -11.02
N THR A 168 8.20 7.39 -11.08
CA THR A 168 9.32 6.43 -10.97
C THR A 168 10.45 7.02 -10.13
N SER A 169 11.15 6.25 -9.30
CA SER A 169 12.29 6.73 -8.48
C SER A 169 13.54 7.00 -9.29
N SER A 170 13.75 6.23 -10.35
CA SER A 170 15.02 6.20 -11.06
C SER A 170 14.82 6.68 -12.49
N SER A 171 14.71 7.98 -12.65
CA SER A 171 14.81 8.59 -13.97
C SER A 171 16.09 9.42 -14.02
N PRO A 172 16.96 9.25 -15.04
CA PRO A 172 18.07 10.17 -15.27
C PRO A 172 17.60 11.61 -15.61
N TYR A 173 16.28 11.83 -15.69
CA TYR A 173 15.63 13.10 -15.99
C TYR A 173 14.78 13.67 -14.85
N TYR A 174 14.49 12.91 -13.78
CA TYR A 174 13.65 13.37 -12.66
C TYR A 174 14.44 13.37 -11.36
N GLY A 175 14.12 14.36 -10.50
CA GLY A 175 15.01 14.93 -9.50
C GLY A 175 15.40 14.03 -8.32
N ASP A 176 16.16 14.63 -7.41
CA ASP A 176 16.67 13.96 -6.21
C ASP A 176 15.55 13.60 -5.20
N MET A 177 15.96 13.05 -4.07
CA MET A 177 15.06 12.69 -2.96
C MET A 177 14.12 13.82 -2.51
N ALA A 178 14.61 15.05 -2.49
CA ALA A 178 13.80 16.20 -2.07
C ALA A 178 12.70 16.48 -3.10
N PHE A 179 12.97 16.27 -4.39
CA PHE A 179 11.97 16.36 -5.45
C PHE A 179 10.83 15.34 -5.26
N HIS A 180 11.14 14.08 -4.94
CA HIS A 180 10.10 13.06 -4.73
C HIS A 180 9.21 13.36 -3.51
N LEU A 181 9.81 13.83 -2.41
CA LEU A 181 9.05 14.25 -1.23
C LEU A 181 8.16 15.47 -1.54
N ASP A 182 8.65 16.45 -2.30
CA ASP A 182 7.83 17.59 -2.77
C ASP A 182 6.67 17.11 -3.65
N CYS A 183 6.91 16.18 -4.58
CA CYS A 183 5.84 15.59 -5.40
C CYS A 183 4.79 14.88 -4.55
N PHE A 184 5.21 14.06 -3.58
CA PHE A 184 4.30 13.39 -2.65
C PHE A 184 3.48 14.40 -1.85
N GLN A 185 4.13 15.46 -1.38
CA GLN A 185 3.46 16.51 -0.63
C GLN A 185 2.43 17.25 -1.48
N ARG A 186 2.79 17.67 -2.69
CA ARG A 186 1.90 18.38 -3.62
C ARG A 186 0.71 17.53 -4.06
N GLU A 187 0.91 16.25 -4.31
CA GLU A 187 -0.19 15.34 -4.62
C GLU A 187 -1.08 15.15 -3.38
N THR A 188 -0.50 14.95 -2.19
CA THR A 188 -1.29 14.89 -0.95
C THR A 188 -2.11 16.15 -0.75
N GLU A 189 -1.54 17.34 -0.94
CA GLU A 189 -2.23 18.62 -0.83
C GLU A 189 -3.36 18.78 -1.85
N ARG A 190 -3.18 18.27 -3.08
CA ARG A 190 -4.25 18.24 -4.10
C ARG A 190 -5.46 17.44 -3.63
N TYR A 191 -5.24 16.36 -2.89
CA TYR A 191 -6.30 15.50 -2.34
C TYR A 191 -6.65 15.81 -0.88
N ALA A 192 -5.94 16.75 -0.24
CA ALA A 192 -6.14 17.16 1.14
C ALA A 192 -7.44 17.96 1.27
N GLY A 193 -8.53 17.26 1.59
CA GLY A 193 -9.87 17.84 1.66
C GLY A 193 -10.94 16.96 1.04
N ALA A 194 -10.54 15.98 0.21
CA ALA A 194 -11.41 14.87 -0.15
C ALA A 194 -11.67 13.99 1.10
N ASP A 195 -12.85 13.37 1.16
CA ASP A 195 -13.20 12.34 2.17
C ASP A 195 -12.50 11.01 1.85
N ALA A 196 -11.20 11.09 1.63
CA ALA A 196 -10.36 10.02 1.13
C ALA A 196 -8.97 10.07 1.73
N ASP A 197 -8.26 8.96 1.55
CA ASP A 197 -6.85 8.80 1.88
C ASP A 197 -6.04 8.66 0.58
N LEU A 198 -4.87 9.30 0.52
CA LEU A 198 -3.93 9.10 -0.56
C LEU A 198 -2.88 8.04 -0.16
N ILE A 199 -2.89 6.94 -0.88
CA ILE A 199 -1.95 5.83 -0.69
C ILE A 199 -1.00 5.78 -1.88
N VAL A 200 0.27 5.47 -1.64
CA VAL A 200 1.23 5.22 -2.72
C VAL A 200 1.64 3.76 -2.67
N PHE A 201 1.46 3.08 -3.80
CA PHE A 201 2.04 1.76 -4.02
C PHE A 201 3.39 1.91 -4.71
N MET A 202 4.40 1.28 -4.14
CA MET A 202 5.76 1.24 -4.62
C MET A 202 6.04 -0.16 -5.17
N ASN A 203 6.09 -0.27 -6.49
CA ASN A 203 6.12 -1.55 -7.19
C ASN A 203 7.46 -1.77 -7.87
N GLU A 204 8.01 -2.96 -7.69
CA GLU A 204 9.22 -3.44 -8.33
C GLU A 204 8.85 -4.43 -9.43
N TYR A 205 9.37 -4.19 -10.64
CA TYR A 205 9.10 -5.03 -11.80
C TYR A 205 10.38 -5.64 -12.33
N GLN A 206 10.35 -6.95 -12.58
CA GLN A 206 11.36 -7.63 -13.38
C GLN A 206 10.92 -7.61 -14.84
N VAL A 207 11.73 -6.99 -15.71
CA VAL A 207 11.44 -6.91 -17.14
C VAL A 207 12.29 -7.94 -17.89
N SER A 208 11.63 -8.78 -18.68
CA SER A 208 12.29 -9.78 -19.53
C SER A 208 11.84 -9.65 -20.98
N LYS A 209 12.75 -9.96 -21.91
CA LYS A 209 12.43 -10.03 -23.33
C LYS A 209 11.86 -11.41 -23.62
N GLN A 210 10.67 -11.47 -24.22
CA GLN A 210 10.13 -12.71 -24.73
C GLN A 210 10.63 -12.90 -26.16
N ASP A 211 11.56 -13.85 -26.34
CA ASP A 211 12.00 -14.24 -27.67
C ASP A 211 10.87 -15.04 -28.34
N ALA A 212 10.49 -14.61 -29.54
CA ALA A 212 9.40 -15.20 -30.30
C ALA A 212 9.85 -16.54 -30.91
N LEU A 213 9.96 -17.61 -30.10
CA LEU A 213 10.21 -18.97 -30.58
C LEU A 213 9.85 -20.03 -29.52
N SER A 214 8.55 -20.19 -29.26
CA SER A 214 7.94 -21.44 -28.79
C SER A 214 6.42 -21.34 -28.82
N ASN A 215 5.83 -21.37 -30.02
CA ASN A 215 4.47 -21.84 -30.24
C ASN A 215 4.30 -22.08 -31.74
N ALA A 216 5.00 -23.09 -32.24
CA ALA A 216 4.61 -23.77 -33.45
C ALA A 216 4.29 -25.22 -33.06
N THR A 217 3.03 -25.59 -33.33
CA THR A 217 2.48 -26.96 -33.38
C THR A 217 2.38 -27.75 -32.08
N GLU A 218 1.26 -27.56 -31.36
CA GLU A 218 0.35 -28.67 -31.04
C GLU A 218 -1.08 -28.18 -31.28
N ASP A 219 -1.53 -28.30 -32.54
CA ASP A 219 -2.95 -28.29 -32.88
C ASP A 219 -3.15 -29.45 -33.86
N ASP A 220 -3.71 -30.55 -33.34
CA ASP A 220 -4.60 -31.48 -34.05
C ASP A 220 -4.90 -32.69 -33.13
N SER A 221 -5.96 -32.59 -32.34
CA SER A 221 -6.98 -33.66 -32.26
C SER A 221 -8.20 -33.27 -31.42
N GLU A 222 -9.33 -33.24 -32.13
CA GLU A 222 -10.65 -33.72 -31.71
C GLU A 222 -11.49 -32.89 -30.72
N ASN A 223 -12.31 -32.02 -31.33
CA ASN A 223 -13.77 -31.94 -31.15
C ASN A 223 -14.35 -32.71 -29.95
N SER A 224 -14.71 -31.97 -28.89
CA SER A 224 -15.75 -32.39 -27.95
C SER A 224 -16.64 -31.19 -27.63
N PRO A 225 -17.98 -31.31 -27.69
CA PRO A 225 -18.89 -30.18 -27.48
C PRO A 225 -18.94 -29.79 -26.00
N PRO A 226 -19.32 -28.54 -25.67
CA PRO A 226 -19.32 -28.07 -24.29
C PRO A 226 -20.44 -28.74 -23.47
N PRO A 227 -20.20 -29.10 -22.20
CA PRO A 227 -21.26 -29.58 -21.33
C PRO A 227 -22.19 -28.42 -20.95
N SER A 228 -23.49 -28.68 -21.07
CA SER A 228 -24.57 -27.77 -20.71
C SER A 228 -24.51 -27.35 -19.24
N LEU A 229 -24.47 -26.04 -19.00
CA LEU A 229 -24.76 -25.45 -17.70
C LEU A 229 -26.22 -25.73 -17.30
N ARG A 230 -26.42 -26.47 -16.21
CA ARG A 230 -27.67 -26.45 -15.45
C ARG A 230 -27.50 -25.49 -14.27
N TYR A 231 -28.52 -24.65 -14.10
CA TYR A 231 -28.74 -23.74 -12.97
C TYR A 231 -28.63 -24.42 -11.61
#